data_AF-A0A5E3WLI2-F1
#
_entry.id   AF-A0A5E3WLI2-F1
#
_cell.length_a   1.000
_cell.length_b   1.000
_cell.length_c   1.000
_cell.angle_alpha   90.00
_cell.angle_beta   90.00
_cell.angle_gamma   90.00
#
_symmetry.space_group_name_H-M   'P 1'
#
loop_
_entity.id
_entity.type
_entity.pdbx_description
1 polymer ?
#
loop_
_entity_poly.entity_id
_entity_poly.type
_entity_poly.pdbx_seq_one_letter_code
_entity_poly.pdbx_strand_id
1 'polypeptide(L)'
;MAHLPKKRDLSEFSDGMHSDRTLVGQPRCVEPSSDATREGPESGNTVGPTERQTPSTILASSDERVHHNDYSSHADDEFTVAAVLRATRKFLASALGNLTQVPFFLRRGNKGFSDDVRATTSGSTEVNAERDISIRELDREVNVERPAKRRKVVGADGPGPSLRDTDVEVPIALTWHPRYRHFLAAIRAHFLYLLGVKSLQALDPSSSHCQPLTILEQQQYLGNLPGRVTTTEEHFRFDFQLSRSHPFNLEALRVFSISFLKHVSDGAYSRPAPLPCIFLILRNVEAAIYNHAKMAKAVWYRRFVVQESEEAMASRLATNSRKSRKQRLYRKRLAAITQYAPHHHALVSTAGARGVSSDESSDDMDEADRHQDTVVRVAPSWRSLEFQGWYHSLDPLVANIEKSRVGRRTRRGATSRRRKHSSKVNRSSVAPIGLPRNCYHTGWLADLSPYDLNKLQVLEETYDLTPIQ
;
A
#
# COMPACT_ATOMS: atom_id res chain seq x y z
N MET A 1 66.41 42.35 -10.61
CA MET A 1 66.08 41.40 -9.51
C MET A 1 65.11 42.12 -8.58
N ALA A 2 64.02 41.47 -8.14
CA ALA A 2 62.99 42.09 -7.31
C ALA A 2 63.04 41.58 -5.87
N HIS A 3 62.80 42.46 -4.90
CA HIS A 3 62.76 42.09 -3.47
C HIS A 3 61.45 41.39 -3.11
N LEU A 4 61.57 40.23 -2.46
CA LEU A 4 60.46 39.59 -1.76
C LEU A 4 60.36 40.13 -0.31
N PRO A 5 59.17 40.57 0.15
CA PRO A 5 58.95 40.85 1.57
C PRO A 5 58.81 39.54 2.37
N LYS A 6 59.09 39.61 3.67
CA LYS A 6 59.13 38.45 4.58
C LYS A 6 57.74 37.86 4.83
N LYS A 7 57.69 36.55 5.09
CA LYS A 7 56.54 35.91 5.75
C LYS A 7 56.26 36.60 7.09
N ARG A 8 54.98 36.70 7.44
CA ARG A 8 54.52 36.88 8.83
C ARG A 8 53.84 35.59 9.26
N ASP A 9 54.13 35.16 10.47
CA ASP A 9 53.42 34.05 11.09
C ASP A 9 52.02 34.52 11.53
N LEU A 10 51.03 33.63 11.38
CA LEU A 10 49.65 33.83 11.81
C LEU A 10 49.18 32.57 12.54
N SER A 11 49.59 32.47 13.80
CA SER A 11 49.30 31.35 14.69
C SER A 11 48.55 31.82 15.95
N GLU A 12 47.46 32.56 15.77
CA GLU A 12 46.53 32.94 16.84
C GLU A 12 45.22 33.48 16.24
N PHE A 13 44.23 32.60 16.03
CA PHE A 13 42.81 32.96 15.90
C PHE A 13 41.93 31.71 16.01
N SER A 14 41.81 31.18 17.22
CA SER A 14 41.04 29.96 17.52
C SER A 14 40.16 30.14 18.74
N ASP A 15 39.09 30.93 18.61
CA ASP A 15 37.99 30.95 19.58
C ASP A 15 36.70 31.52 18.96
N GLY A 16 35.55 31.25 19.58
CA GLY A 16 34.36 32.07 19.39
C GLY A 16 33.36 31.74 18.26
N MET A 17 33.14 30.48 17.88
CA MET A 17 31.89 30.08 17.20
C MET A 17 31.18 28.90 17.88
N HIS A 18 30.52 29.19 18.99
CA HIS A 18 29.34 28.44 19.39
C HIS A 18 28.20 28.78 18.42
N SER A 19 27.81 27.82 17.59
CA SER A 19 26.62 27.96 16.75
C SER A 19 25.37 27.85 17.59
N ASP A 20 24.71 28.99 17.81
CA ASP A 20 23.52 29.09 18.66
C ASP A 20 22.38 28.23 18.09
N ARG A 21 22.17 27.07 18.73
CA ARG A 21 21.34 26.00 18.19
C ARG A 21 19.89 26.24 18.58
N THR A 22 19.31 27.32 18.05
CA THR A 22 17.98 27.80 18.40
C THR A 22 16.95 26.67 18.34
N LEU A 23 16.48 26.24 19.51
CA LEU A 23 15.49 25.19 19.63
C LEU A 23 14.14 25.73 19.15
N VAL A 24 13.83 25.52 17.87
CA VAL A 24 12.49 25.74 17.30
C VAL A 24 11.50 25.02 18.20
N GLY A 25 10.72 25.79 18.96
CA GLY A 25 9.84 25.24 19.99
C GLY A 25 8.87 24.25 19.38
N GLN A 26 8.84 23.01 19.90
CA GLN A 26 7.83 22.05 19.47
C GLN A 26 6.44 22.66 19.68
N PRO A 27 5.53 22.59 18.69
CA PRO A 27 4.21 23.19 18.82
C PRO A 27 3.50 22.54 20.02
N ARG A 28 3.24 23.36 21.06
CA ARG A 28 2.55 22.90 22.26
C ARG A 28 1.19 22.38 21.85
N CYS A 29 1.04 21.06 21.86
CA CYS A 29 -0.21 20.39 21.61
C CYS A 29 -1.09 20.57 22.83
N VAL A 30 -1.78 21.71 22.89
CA VAL A 30 -2.82 21.98 23.90
C VAL A 30 -3.95 20.99 23.63
N GLU A 31 -4.02 19.95 24.45
CA GLU A 31 -5.20 19.07 24.45
C GLU A 31 -6.40 19.90 24.94
N PRO A 32 -7.59 19.74 24.31
CA PRO A 32 -8.77 20.48 24.73
C PRO A 32 -9.17 20.01 26.13
N SER A 33 -9.02 20.86 27.14
CA SER A 33 -9.54 20.61 28.49
C SER A 33 -11.03 20.29 28.40
N SER A 34 -11.44 19.24 29.11
CA SER A 34 -12.82 18.76 29.19
C SER A 34 -13.57 19.31 30.41
N ASP A 35 -13.09 20.39 31.01
CA ASP A 35 -13.65 20.98 32.23
C ASP A 35 -14.88 21.83 31.94
N ALA A 36 -16.02 21.14 31.84
CA ALA A 36 -17.36 21.72 31.82
C ALA A 36 -18.15 21.26 33.06
N THR A 37 -17.61 21.51 34.24
CA THR A 37 -18.21 21.14 35.53
C THR A 37 -19.55 21.87 35.70
N ARG A 38 -20.65 21.12 35.62
CA ARG A 38 -22.01 21.64 35.80
C ARG A 38 -22.37 21.61 37.28
N GLU A 39 -22.30 22.75 37.94
CA GLU A 39 -22.82 22.89 39.30
C GLU A 39 -24.34 22.62 39.35
N GLY A 40 -24.77 22.00 40.44
CA GLY A 40 -26.19 21.75 40.77
C GLY A 40 -26.39 22.02 42.27
N PRO A 41 -27.47 22.71 42.67
CA PRO A 41 -27.63 23.22 44.03
C PRO A 41 -28.00 22.12 45.04
N GLU A 42 -27.54 22.29 46.28
CA GLU A 42 -27.77 21.36 47.38
C GLU A 42 -29.16 21.48 48.00
N SER A 43 -29.81 20.33 48.22
CA SER A 43 -30.82 20.10 49.27
C SER A 43 -31.10 18.58 49.37
N GLY A 44 -31.44 17.99 50.52
CA GLY A 44 -31.51 18.59 51.86
C GLY A 44 -32.54 17.91 52.78
N ASN A 45 -32.29 16.67 53.23
CA ASN A 45 -32.89 16.03 54.42
C ASN A 45 -32.12 14.72 54.74
N THR A 46 -31.84 14.22 55.96
CA THR A 46 -32.41 14.25 57.34
C THR A 46 -32.92 12.85 57.72
N VAL A 47 -32.20 12.17 58.63
CA VAL A 47 -32.59 11.16 59.67
C VAL A 47 -33.67 10.09 59.31
N GLY A 48 -33.52 8.79 59.61
CA GLY A 48 -32.61 8.10 60.55
C GLY A 48 -32.67 6.56 60.48
N PRO A 49 -32.30 5.82 61.56
CA PRO A 49 -31.93 4.39 61.49
C PRO A 49 -32.93 3.40 62.11
N THR A 50 -32.95 2.15 61.62
CA THR A 50 -33.55 0.98 62.32
C THR A 50 -32.76 -0.32 62.06
N GLU A 51 -32.93 -1.29 62.97
CA GLU A 51 -32.09 -2.49 63.16
C GLU A 51 -32.21 -3.66 62.17
N ARG A 52 -31.24 -4.57 62.37
CA ARG A 52 -31.08 -5.95 61.87
C ARG A 52 -32.37 -6.77 61.78
N GLN A 53 -32.46 -7.62 60.75
CA GLN A 53 -32.70 -9.06 60.96
C GLN A 53 -32.33 -9.93 59.74
N THR A 54 -31.87 -11.15 60.04
CA THR A 54 -31.78 -12.34 59.18
C THR A 54 -32.49 -13.48 59.95
N PRO A 55 -32.82 -14.67 59.38
CA PRO A 55 -32.31 -15.29 58.14
C PRO A 55 -33.40 -16.01 57.28
N SER A 56 -32.96 -16.98 56.48
CA SER A 56 -33.71 -18.13 55.89
C SER A 56 -34.25 -18.03 54.46
N THR A 57 -33.44 -18.54 53.53
CA THR A 57 -33.76 -19.61 52.55
C THR A 57 -35.21 -19.91 52.18
N ILE A 58 -35.53 -19.85 50.88
CA ILE A 58 -36.45 -20.78 50.19
C ILE A 58 -36.14 -20.84 48.67
N LEU A 59 -36.66 -21.86 47.97
CA LEU A 59 -36.37 -22.23 46.57
C LEU A 59 -37.34 -21.60 45.54
N ALA A 60 -37.08 -21.90 44.25
CA ALA A 60 -37.84 -21.58 43.02
C ALA A 60 -37.72 -20.10 42.55
N SER A 61 -37.29 -19.77 41.32
CA SER A 61 -37.64 -20.24 39.97
C SER A 61 -38.93 -19.62 39.42
N SER A 62 -38.80 -18.61 38.53
CA SER A 62 -39.45 -18.51 37.20
C SER A 62 -39.21 -17.13 36.55
N ASP A 63 -39.20 -17.09 35.22
CA ASP A 63 -39.46 -15.93 34.33
C ASP A 63 -38.91 -14.53 34.68
N GLU A 64 -37.73 -14.19 34.14
CA GLU A 64 -37.41 -12.81 33.76
C GLU A 64 -37.49 -12.63 32.24
N ARG A 65 -38.46 -11.83 31.79
CA ARG A 65 -38.54 -11.36 30.40
C ARG A 65 -37.53 -10.23 30.18
N VAL A 66 -36.36 -10.56 29.64
CA VAL A 66 -35.38 -9.54 29.22
C VAL A 66 -35.98 -8.68 28.10
N HIS A 67 -36.18 -7.39 28.38
CA HIS A 67 -36.54 -6.40 27.36
C HIS A 67 -35.39 -6.24 26.35
N HIS A 68 -35.67 -6.47 25.06
CA HIS A 68 -34.77 -6.08 23.99
C HIS A 68 -34.74 -4.54 23.88
N ASN A 69 -33.58 -3.93 24.16
CA ASN A 69 -33.33 -2.52 23.85
C ASN A 69 -33.03 -2.35 22.36
N ASP A 70 -33.89 -1.62 21.65
CA ASP A 70 -33.70 -1.25 20.24
C ASP A 70 -32.59 -0.21 20.06
N TYR A 71 -31.35 -0.65 19.84
CA TYR A 71 -30.25 0.24 19.45
C TYR A 71 -30.19 0.43 17.93
N SER A 72 -31.08 1.30 17.42
CA SER A 72 -31.20 1.62 15.99
C SER A 72 -30.86 3.09 15.69
N SER A 73 -29.66 3.37 15.16
CA SER A 73 -29.36 4.51 14.25
C SER A 73 -27.85 4.68 13.98
N HIS A 74 -27.33 4.00 12.96
CA HIS A 74 -26.05 4.33 12.32
C HIS A 74 -26.22 4.21 10.80
N ALA A 75 -26.82 5.24 10.19
CA ALA A 75 -27.25 5.20 8.78
C ALA A 75 -26.82 6.42 7.94
N ASP A 76 -26.41 7.53 8.55
CA ASP A 76 -26.39 8.84 7.87
C ASP A 76 -25.07 9.19 7.15
N ASP A 77 -23.97 8.49 7.48
CA ASP A 77 -22.63 8.82 6.98
C ASP A 77 -22.44 8.62 5.46
N GLU A 78 -23.25 7.79 4.80
CA GLU A 78 -23.20 7.62 3.33
C GLU A 78 -23.83 8.80 2.57
N PHE A 79 -24.73 9.58 3.18
CA PHE A 79 -25.44 10.66 2.50
C PHE A 79 -24.51 11.86 2.21
N THR A 80 -23.62 12.16 3.16
CA THR A 80 -22.67 13.28 3.13
C THR A 80 -21.72 13.19 1.94
N VAL A 81 -21.19 12.00 1.64
CA VAL A 81 -20.26 11.78 0.50
C VAL A 81 -20.97 12.03 -0.84
N ALA A 82 -22.23 11.58 -0.97
CA ALA A 82 -23.03 11.82 -2.16
C ALA A 82 -23.47 13.29 -2.32
N ALA A 83 -23.52 14.07 -1.24
CA ALA A 83 -23.73 15.52 -1.30
C ALA A 83 -22.45 16.26 -1.77
N VAL A 84 -21.30 15.97 -1.16
CA VAL A 84 -20.00 16.58 -1.51
C VAL A 84 -19.62 16.33 -2.98
N LEU A 85 -19.86 15.11 -3.50
CA LEU A 85 -19.63 14.78 -4.92
C LEU A 85 -20.60 15.49 -5.89
N ARG A 86 -21.79 15.91 -5.43
CA ARG A 86 -22.71 16.73 -6.24
C ARG A 86 -22.36 18.21 -6.19
N ALA A 87 -21.93 18.73 -5.04
CA ALA A 87 -21.47 20.11 -4.88
C ALA A 87 -20.21 20.39 -5.72
N THR A 88 -19.18 19.56 -5.59
CA THR A 88 -17.91 19.70 -6.35
C THR A 88 -18.11 19.61 -7.86
N ARG A 89 -19.05 18.77 -8.34
CA ARG A 89 -19.37 18.66 -9.78
C ARG A 89 -20.08 19.89 -10.32
N LYS A 90 -20.94 20.56 -9.53
CA LYS A 90 -21.52 21.88 -9.88
C LYS A 90 -20.45 22.97 -9.90
N PHE A 91 -19.54 22.99 -8.91
CA PHE A 91 -18.46 23.98 -8.84
C PHE A 91 -17.52 23.89 -10.05
N LEU A 92 -17.11 22.67 -10.45
CA LEU A 92 -16.28 22.48 -11.64
C LEU A 92 -16.99 22.84 -12.96
N ALA A 93 -18.30 22.60 -13.07
CA ALA A 93 -19.08 23.05 -14.22
C ALA A 93 -19.14 24.59 -14.30
N SER A 94 -19.29 25.27 -13.16
CA SER A 94 -19.27 26.74 -13.10
C SER A 94 -17.89 27.34 -13.41
N ALA A 95 -16.81 26.67 -13.00
CA ALA A 95 -15.44 27.14 -13.21
C ALA A 95 -14.96 27.05 -14.68
N LEU A 96 -15.62 26.23 -15.50
CA LEU A 96 -15.29 26.04 -16.92
C LEU A 96 -16.13 26.92 -17.87
N GLY A 97 -17.06 27.72 -17.35
CA GLY A 97 -17.97 28.55 -18.16
C GLY A 97 -17.35 29.83 -18.75
N ASN A 98 -16.24 30.31 -18.21
CA ASN A 98 -15.70 31.65 -18.49
C ASN A 98 -14.34 31.62 -19.21
N LEU A 99 -14.23 30.85 -20.31
CA LEU A 99 -13.08 30.91 -21.23
C LEU A 99 -13.54 31.13 -22.68
N THR A 100 -13.73 32.42 -22.98
CA THR A 100 -13.60 33.13 -24.28
C THR A 100 -13.78 32.37 -25.60
N GLN A 101 -14.69 32.91 -26.42
CA GLN A 101 -14.93 32.57 -27.83
C GLN A 101 -13.67 32.71 -28.71
N VAL A 102 -13.49 31.78 -29.65
CA VAL A 102 -12.63 31.90 -30.86
C VAL A 102 -13.40 31.21 -32.02
N PRO A 103 -13.44 31.76 -33.24
CA PRO A 103 -14.48 31.40 -34.22
C PRO A 103 -14.29 30.06 -34.95
N PHE A 104 -15.41 29.48 -35.36
CA PHE A 104 -15.51 28.17 -36.01
C PHE A 104 -15.43 28.29 -37.54
N PHE A 105 -14.30 27.91 -38.14
CA PHE A 105 -14.13 27.94 -39.60
C PHE A 105 -14.61 26.65 -40.28
N LEU A 106 -15.51 26.78 -41.26
CA LEU A 106 -16.05 25.69 -42.04
C LEU A 106 -15.05 25.17 -43.09
N ARG A 107 -14.97 23.84 -43.28
CA ARG A 107 -14.62 23.26 -44.58
C ARG A 107 -15.45 22.02 -44.91
N ARG A 108 -16.02 22.00 -46.12
CA ARG A 108 -16.81 20.90 -46.69
C ARG A 108 -15.92 19.94 -47.49
N GLY A 109 -16.41 18.72 -47.68
CA GLY A 109 -15.98 17.80 -48.75
C GLY A 109 -15.09 16.64 -48.25
N ASN A 110 -15.13 15.45 -48.87
CA ASN A 110 -15.96 15.04 -50.01
C ASN A 110 -16.30 13.53 -49.97
N LYS A 111 -17.24 13.13 -50.84
CA LYS A 111 -17.49 11.75 -51.29
C LYS A 111 -16.16 11.13 -51.81
N GLY A 112 -15.92 9.81 -51.79
CA GLY A 112 -16.83 8.67 -51.68
C GLY A 112 -16.85 7.90 -53.01
N PHE A 113 -16.59 6.58 -53.00
CA PHE A 113 -16.57 5.73 -54.20
C PHE A 113 -16.93 4.26 -53.85
N SER A 114 -17.28 3.48 -54.88
CA SER A 114 -18.02 2.21 -54.76
C SER A 114 -17.19 0.92 -54.94
N ASP A 115 -17.91 -0.18 -54.69
CA ASP A 115 -17.58 -1.60 -54.80
C ASP A 115 -17.20 -2.11 -56.21
N ASP A 116 -17.10 -3.45 -56.29
CA ASP A 116 -17.01 -4.34 -57.47
C ASP A 116 -15.69 -4.41 -58.27
N VAL A 117 -15.13 -5.63 -58.31
CA VAL A 117 -15.10 -6.47 -59.52
C VAL A 117 -14.90 -7.94 -59.13
N ARG A 118 -15.36 -8.88 -59.96
CA ARG A 118 -15.45 -10.34 -59.71
C ARG A 118 -14.90 -11.12 -60.92
N ALA A 119 -14.58 -12.41 -60.71
CA ALA A 119 -14.40 -13.46 -61.75
C ALA A 119 -13.06 -13.43 -62.54
N THR A 120 -12.56 -14.48 -63.22
CA THR A 120 -12.74 -15.97 -63.19
C THR A 120 -11.69 -16.68 -64.07
N THR A 121 -11.08 -17.77 -63.59
CA THR A 121 -10.56 -18.97 -64.33
C THR A 121 -10.30 -20.10 -63.29
N SER A 122 -10.32 -21.43 -63.51
CA SER A 122 -10.53 -22.39 -64.63
C SER A 122 -9.29 -23.04 -65.29
N GLY A 123 -9.24 -24.39 -65.27
CA GLY A 123 -8.16 -25.27 -65.79
C GLY A 123 -7.21 -25.73 -64.68
N SER A 124 -6.94 -27.01 -64.38
CA SER A 124 -6.91 -28.28 -65.13
C SER A 124 -5.76 -28.36 -66.16
N THR A 125 -4.91 -29.40 -66.20
CA THR A 125 -4.88 -30.66 -65.41
C THR A 125 -3.53 -30.82 -64.64
N GLU A 126 -2.79 -31.93 -64.46
CA GLU A 126 -2.83 -33.34 -64.95
C GLU A 126 -2.34 -34.35 -63.88
N VAL A 127 -1.57 -35.39 -64.24
CA VAL A 127 -1.38 -36.62 -63.44
C VAL A 127 0.09 -37.01 -63.24
N ASN A 128 0.42 -37.45 -62.01
CA ASN A 128 1.42 -38.47 -61.57
C ASN A 128 2.07 -38.03 -60.25
N ALA A 129 2.56 -38.86 -59.33
CA ALA A 129 2.39 -40.27 -58.92
C ALA A 129 3.65 -40.55 -58.06
N GLU A 130 3.49 -41.31 -56.96
CA GLU A 130 4.58 -41.87 -56.13
C GLU A 130 5.69 -40.94 -55.58
N ARG A 131 5.67 -40.68 -54.26
CA ARG A 131 6.58 -41.37 -53.31
C ARG A 131 6.34 -40.97 -51.85
N ASP A 132 6.07 -41.96 -51.02
CA ASP A 132 6.35 -41.91 -49.58
C ASP A 132 7.88 -41.93 -49.37
N ILE A 133 8.39 -41.04 -48.51
CA ILE A 133 9.64 -41.23 -47.76
C ILE A 133 9.65 -40.32 -46.51
N SER A 134 10.03 -40.92 -45.39
CA SER A 134 10.05 -40.35 -44.03
C SER A 134 10.70 -38.96 -43.90
N ILE A 135 9.92 -37.95 -43.47
CA ILE A 135 10.46 -36.70 -42.90
C ILE A 135 10.95 -36.96 -41.46
N ARG A 136 12.20 -37.44 -41.35
CA ARG A 136 12.99 -37.52 -40.12
C ARG A 136 14.48 -37.39 -40.40
N GLU A 137 14.92 -36.21 -40.84
CA GLU A 137 16.26 -35.63 -40.59
C GLU A 137 16.39 -34.30 -41.37
N LEU A 138 16.04 -33.17 -40.74
CA LEU A 138 16.45 -31.84 -41.21
C LEU A 138 16.45 -30.76 -40.09
N ASP A 139 16.67 -31.20 -38.84
CA ASP A 139 16.94 -30.34 -37.67
C ASP A 139 18.39 -30.54 -37.22
N ARG A 140 19.35 -29.97 -37.98
CA ARG A 140 20.74 -29.79 -37.53
C ARG A 140 21.28 -28.41 -37.88
N GLU A 141 21.83 -27.77 -36.85
CA GLU A 141 22.94 -26.82 -36.93
C GLU A 141 22.72 -25.45 -37.61
N VAL A 142 21.88 -24.62 -36.98
CA VAL A 142 22.16 -23.17 -36.88
C VAL A 142 22.40 -22.80 -35.41
N ASN A 143 23.63 -23.06 -34.95
CA ASN A 143 24.02 -22.85 -33.55
C ASN A 143 24.35 -21.37 -33.27
N VAL A 144 23.31 -20.54 -33.10
CA VAL A 144 23.48 -19.14 -32.67
C VAL A 144 23.90 -19.11 -31.20
N GLU A 145 25.18 -18.80 -30.94
CA GLU A 145 25.72 -18.65 -29.59
C GLU A 145 24.93 -17.59 -28.80
N ARG A 146 24.10 -18.04 -27.86
CA ARG A 146 23.46 -17.15 -26.89
C ARG A 146 24.54 -16.64 -25.94
N PRO A 147 24.75 -15.31 -25.81
CA PRO A 147 25.84 -14.77 -24.99
C PRO A 147 25.73 -15.30 -23.56
N ALA A 148 26.81 -15.97 -23.12
CA ALA A 148 26.80 -16.71 -21.87
C ALA A 148 26.40 -15.81 -20.70
N LYS A 149 25.42 -16.25 -19.89
CA LYS A 149 24.98 -15.51 -18.70
C LYS A 149 26.15 -15.39 -17.73
N ARG A 150 26.82 -14.23 -17.77
CA ARG A 150 28.05 -13.92 -17.04
C ARG A 150 27.88 -14.25 -15.56
N ARG A 151 28.41 -15.40 -15.13
CA ARG A 151 28.35 -15.85 -13.73
C ARG A 151 28.94 -14.73 -12.87
N LYS A 152 28.12 -14.14 -12.01
CA LYS A 152 28.58 -13.10 -11.08
C LYS A 152 29.49 -13.76 -10.06
N VAL A 153 30.80 -13.65 -10.27
CA VAL A 153 31.81 -14.10 -9.30
C VAL A 153 31.52 -13.38 -7.99
N VAL A 154 31.17 -14.14 -6.96
CA VAL A 154 31.01 -13.63 -5.61
C VAL A 154 32.43 -13.57 -5.03
N GLY A 155 33.01 -12.37 -4.99
CA GLY A 155 34.28 -12.15 -4.31
C GLY A 155 34.17 -12.54 -2.84
N ALA A 156 35.25 -13.10 -2.28
CA ALA A 156 35.28 -13.58 -0.90
C ALA A 156 35.35 -12.45 0.15
N ASP A 157 35.41 -11.19 -0.29
CA ASP A 157 35.29 -9.99 0.53
C ASP A 157 33.88 -9.90 1.13
N GLY A 158 33.68 -10.61 2.24
CA GLY A 158 32.42 -10.64 2.95
C GLY A 158 31.97 -9.22 3.28
N PRO A 159 30.71 -8.83 2.99
CA PRO A 159 30.24 -7.50 3.30
C PRO A 159 30.20 -7.33 4.82
N GLY A 160 31.25 -6.69 5.36
CA GLY A 160 31.28 -6.18 6.72
C GLY A 160 30.00 -5.37 6.99
N PRO A 161 29.54 -5.28 8.26
CA PRO A 161 28.18 -4.87 8.59
C PRO A 161 27.88 -3.44 8.12
N SER A 162 27.42 -3.34 6.87
CA SER A 162 26.73 -2.18 6.34
C SER A 162 25.66 -1.83 7.35
N LEU A 163 25.75 -0.60 7.87
CA LEU A 163 24.65 0.05 8.58
C LEU A 163 23.48 0.03 7.62
N ARG A 164 22.66 -1.02 7.73
CA ARG A 164 21.60 -1.34 6.78
C ARG A 164 20.67 -0.13 6.69
N ASP A 165 19.94 -0.02 5.58
CA ASP A 165 18.71 0.77 5.55
C ASP A 165 17.87 0.32 6.76
N THR A 166 17.95 1.05 7.87
CA THR A 166 17.08 0.91 9.04
C THR A 166 15.76 1.50 8.59
N ASP A 167 15.04 0.71 7.78
CA ASP A 167 13.75 1.07 7.18
C ASP A 167 12.91 1.66 8.30
N VAL A 168 12.72 2.98 8.25
CA VAL A 168 12.30 3.74 9.45
C VAL A 168 10.87 3.35 9.75
N GLU A 169 10.71 2.41 10.68
CA GLU A 169 9.43 1.78 10.94
C GLU A 169 8.49 2.81 11.55
N VAL A 170 7.44 3.13 10.79
CA VAL A 170 6.32 3.93 11.26
C VAL A 170 5.68 3.16 12.41
N PRO A 171 5.65 3.68 13.66
CA PRO A 171 5.14 2.96 14.81
C PRO A 171 3.75 2.36 14.54
N ILE A 172 3.59 1.06 14.80
CA ILE A 172 2.42 0.27 14.39
C ILE A 172 1.10 0.95 14.79
N ALA A 173 1.03 1.51 16.00
CA ALA A 173 -0.11 2.27 16.51
C ALA A 173 -0.62 3.38 15.57
N LEU A 174 0.29 4.11 14.91
CA LEU A 174 -0.08 5.16 13.94
C LEU A 174 -0.85 4.59 12.76
N THR A 175 -0.53 3.36 12.33
CA THR A 175 -1.14 2.74 11.14
C THR A 175 -2.59 2.34 11.35
N TRP A 176 -3.00 2.16 12.61
CA TRP A 176 -4.38 1.86 13.02
C TRP A 176 -5.23 3.13 13.21
N HIS A 177 -4.60 4.27 13.49
CA HIS A 177 -5.33 5.51 13.74
C HIS A 177 -6.20 5.90 12.51
N PRO A 178 -7.52 6.16 12.66
CA PRO A 178 -8.44 6.26 11.52
C PRO A 178 -8.04 7.34 10.51
N ARG A 179 -7.39 8.41 10.99
CA ARG A 179 -6.94 9.55 10.18
C ARG A 179 -5.55 9.39 9.56
N TYR A 180 -4.89 8.24 9.72
CA TYR A 180 -3.56 7.96 9.13
C TYR A 180 -3.54 8.06 7.60
N ARG A 181 -4.64 7.73 6.92
CA ARG A 181 -4.75 7.93 5.46
C ARG A 181 -4.75 9.40 5.06
N HIS A 182 -5.27 10.29 5.92
CA HIS A 182 -5.26 11.74 5.72
C HIS A 182 -3.84 12.29 5.91
N PHE A 183 -3.16 11.89 7.00
CA PHE A 183 -1.74 12.20 7.21
C PHE A 183 -0.86 11.77 6.02
N LEU A 184 -0.97 10.51 5.57
CA LEU A 184 -0.24 10.05 4.39
C LEU A 184 -0.62 10.79 3.11
N ALA A 185 -1.83 11.37 3.01
CA ALA A 185 -2.23 12.21 1.87
C ALA A 185 -1.60 13.60 1.94
N ALA A 186 -1.53 14.20 3.14
CA ALA A 186 -0.85 15.47 3.40
C ALA A 186 0.66 15.37 3.08
N ILE A 187 1.34 14.32 3.55
CA ILE A 187 2.77 14.04 3.23
C ILE A 187 2.99 13.98 1.71
N ARG A 188 2.11 13.29 0.98
CA ARG A 188 2.17 13.21 -0.49
C ARG A 188 1.93 14.56 -1.17
N ALA A 189 0.95 15.34 -0.69
CA ALA A 189 0.64 16.65 -1.24
C ALA A 189 1.78 17.65 -1.02
N HIS A 190 2.40 17.65 0.16
CA HIS A 190 3.53 18.52 0.47
C HIS A 190 4.79 18.16 -0.32
N PHE A 191 5.05 16.87 -0.57
CA PHE A 191 6.24 16.45 -1.34
C PHE A 191 6.12 16.83 -2.81
N LEU A 192 4.92 16.70 -3.36
CA LEU A 192 4.59 17.18 -4.71
C LEU A 192 4.68 18.72 -4.81
N TYR A 193 4.26 19.44 -3.76
CA TYR A 193 4.39 20.90 -3.66
C TYR A 193 5.87 21.35 -3.67
N LEU A 194 6.73 20.82 -2.80
CA LEU A 194 8.14 21.21 -2.76
C LEU A 194 8.92 20.80 -4.02
N LEU A 195 8.49 19.74 -4.72
CA LEU A 195 9.05 19.37 -6.03
C LEU A 195 8.46 20.15 -7.22
N GLY A 196 7.51 21.09 -6.99
CA GLY A 196 6.88 21.89 -8.04
C GLY A 196 5.95 21.12 -9.00
N VAL A 197 5.59 19.87 -8.69
CA VAL A 197 4.91 18.96 -9.63
C VAL A 197 3.50 18.56 -9.18
N LYS A 198 2.56 18.41 -10.13
CA LYS A 198 1.17 18.02 -9.83
C LYS A 198 0.99 16.53 -9.50
N SER A 199 1.97 15.67 -9.83
CA SER A 199 1.93 14.23 -9.59
C SER A 199 3.31 13.59 -9.75
N LEU A 200 3.50 12.36 -9.28
CA LEU A 200 4.74 11.59 -9.55
C LEU A 200 4.92 11.24 -11.04
N GLN A 201 3.83 11.28 -11.82
CA GLN A 201 3.82 11.14 -13.27
C GLN A 201 4.21 12.45 -14.01
N ALA A 202 4.39 13.55 -13.27
CA ALA A 202 4.87 14.84 -13.77
C ALA A 202 6.31 15.17 -13.33
N LEU A 203 7.02 14.23 -12.68
CA LEU A 203 8.47 14.33 -12.45
C LEU A 203 9.23 14.42 -13.79
N ASP A 204 10.35 15.13 -13.83
CA ASP A 204 11.16 15.39 -15.02
C ASP A 204 12.66 15.45 -14.65
N PRO A 205 13.57 14.70 -15.31
CA PRO A 205 15.01 14.81 -15.10
C PRO A 205 15.62 16.19 -15.42
N SER A 206 14.94 17.01 -16.22
CA SER A 206 15.36 18.39 -16.54
C SER A 206 14.92 19.43 -15.50
N SER A 207 14.08 19.05 -14.53
CA SER A 207 13.65 19.95 -13.46
C SER A 207 14.73 20.10 -12.38
N SER A 208 15.06 21.33 -12.00
CA SER A 208 16.02 21.65 -10.92
C SER A 208 15.72 20.91 -9.60
N HIS A 209 14.44 20.70 -9.28
CA HIS A 209 14.00 19.97 -8.08
C HIS A 209 14.32 18.46 -8.12
N CYS A 210 14.51 17.89 -9.31
CA CYS A 210 14.70 16.46 -9.54
C CYS A 210 16.02 16.10 -10.24
N GLN A 211 16.80 17.11 -10.65
CA GLN A 211 18.06 16.95 -11.37
C GLN A 211 19.07 16.17 -10.51
N PRO A 212 19.62 15.05 -11.00
CA PRO A 212 20.66 14.30 -10.29
C PRO A 212 21.87 15.19 -9.95
N LEU A 213 22.56 14.90 -8.85
CA LEU A 213 23.86 15.52 -8.56
C LEU A 213 24.89 15.04 -9.60
N THR A 214 25.61 15.99 -10.18
CA THR A 214 26.84 15.70 -10.92
C THR A 214 27.90 15.14 -9.97
N ILE A 215 28.89 14.44 -10.54
CA ILE A 215 30.00 13.86 -9.77
C ILE A 215 30.73 14.94 -8.95
N LEU A 216 30.88 16.15 -9.49
CA LEU A 216 31.50 17.28 -8.81
C LEU A 216 30.64 17.80 -7.63
N GLU A 217 29.33 18.01 -7.84
CA GLU A 217 28.42 18.41 -6.76
C GLU A 217 28.40 17.36 -5.64
N GLN A 218 28.41 16.06 -5.97
CA GLN A 218 28.44 14.97 -4.99
C GLN A 218 29.76 14.96 -4.20
N GLN A 219 30.91 15.16 -4.87
CA GLN A 219 32.21 15.27 -4.21
C GLN A 219 32.29 16.50 -3.30
N GLN A 220 31.83 17.67 -3.75
CA GLN A 220 31.73 18.89 -2.94
C GLN A 220 30.84 18.69 -1.72
N TYR A 221 29.70 18.00 -1.89
CA TYR A 221 28.78 17.70 -0.80
C TYR A 221 29.41 16.79 0.25
N LEU A 222 29.96 15.65 -0.16
CA LEU A 222 30.58 14.67 0.75
C LEU A 222 31.84 15.23 1.42
N GLY A 223 32.60 16.07 0.72
CA GLY A 223 33.75 16.81 1.26
C GLY A 223 33.37 18.02 2.13
N ASN A 224 32.08 18.31 2.33
CA ASN A 224 31.56 19.47 3.05
C ASN A 224 32.08 20.83 2.55
N LEU A 225 32.51 20.93 1.29
CA LEU A 225 33.19 22.10 0.74
C LEU A 225 32.28 23.36 0.71
N PRO A 226 32.86 24.58 0.80
CA PRO A 226 32.11 25.81 0.60
C PRO A 226 31.53 25.86 -0.82
N GLY A 227 30.30 26.37 -0.95
CA GLY A 227 29.59 26.39 -2.23
C GLY A 227 29.02 25.04 -2.69
N ARG A 228 29.06 23.99 -1.85
CA ARG A 228 28.32 22.75 -2.12
C ARG A 228 26.82 23.01 -2.31
N VAL A 229 26.15 22.16 -3.08
CA VAL A 229 24.68 22.17 -3.21
C VAL A 229 24.06 21.97 -1.82
N THR A 230 23.24 22.93 -1.40
CA THR A 230 22.32 22.79 -0.27
C THR A 230 20.89 22.61 -0.81
N THR A 231 19.99 22.11 0.04
CA THR A 231 18.57 21.98 -0.26
C THR A 231 17.80 22.77 0.79
N THR A 232 16.88 23.63 0.38
CA THR A 232 16.08 24.50 1.27
C THR A 232 14.59 24.31 1.00
N GLU A 233 13.70 25.07 1.67
CA GLU A 233 12.27 25.02 1.37
C GLU A 233 11.96 25.61 -0.02
N GLU A 234 12.69 26.66 -0.39
CA GLU A 234 12.58 27.39 -1.65
C GLU A 234 13.34 26.68 -2.79
N HIS A 235 14.52 26.14 -2.47
CA HIS A 235 15.40 25.43 -3.40
C HIS A 235 15.41 23.93 -3.09
N PHE A 236 14.22 23.35 -2.92
CA PHE A 236 14.08 21.94 -2.59
C PHE A 236 14.51 21.05 -3.76
N ARG A 237 15.57 20.26 -3.57
CA ARG A 237 16.07 19.27 -4.53
C ARG A 237 16.15 17.89 -3.89
N PHE A 238 15.70 16.86 -4.61
CA PHE A 238 15.77 15.45 -4.19
C PHE A 238 16.35 14.60 -5.32
N ASP A 239 17.48 13.93 -5.06
CA ASP A 239 18.15 13.11 -6.06
C ASP A 239 17.53 11.71 -6.10
N PHE A 240 16.73 11.45 -7.14
CA PHE A 240 16.11 10.15 -7.31
C PHE A 240 17.09 9.04 -7.72
N GLN A 241 18.28 9.31 -8.27
CA GLN A 241 19.29 8.30 -8.61
C GLN A 241 20.06 7.83 -7.37
N LEU A 242 20.44 8.74 -6.47
CA LEU A 242 21.14 8.42 -5.22
C LEU A 242 20.26 7.63 -4.23
N SER A 243 20.88 6.93 -3.27
CA SER A 243 20.13 6.18 -2.26
C SER A 243 19.24 7.11 -1.41
N ARG A 244 18.14 6.59 -0.85
CA ARG A 244 17.35 7.33 0.17
C ARG A 244 18.19 7.62 1.41
N SER A 245 19.12 6.71 1.72
CA SER A 245 20.11 6.78 2.79
C SER A 245 21.39 7.54 2.40
N HIS A 246 21.46 8.13 1.20
CA HIS A 246 22.57 9.03 0.85
C HIS A 246 22.43 10.35 1.63
N PRO A 247 23.52 10.90 2.22
CA PRO A 247 23.46 12.09 3.08
C PRO A 247 22.65 13.28 2.52
N PHE A 248 22.83 13.62 1.24
CA PHE A 248 22.04 14.68 0.56
C PHE A 248 20.52 14.43 0.58
N ASN A 249 20.10 13.18 0.35
CA ASN A 249 18.68 12.84 0.38
C ASN A 249 18.13 12.78 1.82
N LEU A 250 18.96 12.46 2.81
CA LEU A 250 18.57 12.56 4.22
C LEU A 250 18.40 14.03 4.66
N GLU A 251 19.25 14.95 4.19
CA GLU A 251 19.07 16.39 4.39
C GLU A 251 17.77 16.87 3.72
N ALA A 252 17.51 16.50 2.47
CA ALA A 252 16.26 16.82 1.77
C ALA A 252 15.01 16.30 2.52
N LEU A 253 15.03 15.07 3.02
CA LEU A 253 13.91 14.52 3.80
C LEU A 253 13.71 15.23 5.15
N ARG A 254 14.78 15.76 5.76
CA ARG A 254 14.70 16.59 6.96
C ARG A 254 14.14 17.98 6.67
N VAL A 255 14.60 18.63 5.60
CA VAL A 255 14.08 19.93 5.13
C VAL A 255 12.59 19.83 4.78
N PHE A 256 12.20 18.78 4.06
CA PHE A 256 10.79 18.42 3.86
C PHE A 256 10.02 18.35 5.18
N SER A 257 10.58 17.66 6.19
CA SER A 257 9.86 17.38 7.44
C SER A 257 9.69 18.63 8.30
N ILE A 258 10.65 19.56 8.25
CA ILE A 258 10.56 20.87 8.91
C ILE A 258 9.52 21.75 8.19
N SER A 259 9.58 21.86 6.86
CA SER A 259 8.60 22.62 6.07
C SER A 259 7.17 22.07 6.24
N PHE A 260 7.01 20.75 6.24
CA PHE A 260 5.72 20.11 6.47
C PHE A 260 5.10 20.51 7.83
N LEU A 261 5.89 20.51 8.90
CA LEU A 261 5.42 20.87 10.23
C LEU A 261 5.08 22.37 10.33
N LYS A 262 5.91 23.23 9.76
CA LYS A 262 5.67 24.68 9.62
C LYS A 262 4.33 24.95 8.90
N HIS A 263 4.13 24.36 7.72
CA HIS A 263 2.89 24.51 6.95
C HIS A 263 1.67 23.99 7.71
N VAL A 264 1.80 22.90 8.50
CA VAL A 264 0.70 22.40 9.34
C VAL A 264 0.39 23.36 10.51
N SER A 265 1.38 23.99 11.15
CA SER A 265 1.13 25.06 12.13
C SER A 265 0.49 26.30 11.50
N ASP A 266 0.81 26.61 10.25
CA ASP A 266 0.16 27.66 9.45
C ASP A 266 -1.25 27.26 8.96
N GLY A 267 -1.77 26.11 9.42
CA GLY A 267 -3.13 25.62 9.16
C GLY A 267 -3.28 24.76 7.89
N ALA A 268 -2.22 24.52 7.12
CA ALA A 268 -2.28 23.67 5.93
C ALA A 268 -2.71 22.23 6.27
N TYR A 269 -3.32 21.56 5.30
CA TYR A 269 -3.85 20.18 5.41
C TYR A 269 -4.94 19.97 6.48
N SER A 270 -5.41 21.04 7.16
CA SER A 270 -6.47 20.99 8.18
C SER A 270 -7.90 20.77 7.68
N ARG A 271 -8.08 20.43 6.39
CA ARG A 271 -9.37 20.03 5.82
C ARG A 271 -9.32 18.53 5.47
N PRO A 272 -10.29 17.69 5.91
CA PRO A 272 -11.56 18.06 6.54
C PRO A 272 -11.47 18.43 8.04
N ALA A 273 -10.34 18.14 8.71
CA ALA A 273 -10.07 18.53 10.10
C ALA A 273 -8.54 18.58 10.33
N PRO A 274 -8.02 19.28 11.36
CA PRO A 274 -6.58 19.36 11.68
C PRO A 274 -5.93 17.98 11.86
N LEU A 275 -4.61 17.86 11.67
CA LEU A 275 -3.88 16.60 11.89
C LEU A 275 -3.64 16.35 13.39
N PRO A 276 -3.96 15.16 13.92
CA PRO A 276 -3.62 14.79 15.29
C PRO A 276 -2.13 14.94 15.62
N CYS A 277 -1.83 15.47 16.80
CA CYS A 277 -0.49 15.73 17.35
C CYS A 277 0.49 14.54 17.18
N ILE A 278 0.02 13.32 17.37
CA ILE A 278 0.81 12.09 17.26
C ILE A 278 1.45 11.88 15.86
N PHE A 279 0.88 12.47 14.80
CA PHE A 279 1.47 12.46 13.47
C PHE A 279 2.50 13.58 13.24
N LEU A 280 2.49 14.62 14.07
CA LEU A 280 3.32 15.82 13.95
C LEU A 280 4.63 15.73 14.75
N ILE A 281 4.88 14.59 15.40
CA ILE A 281 6.19 14.22 15.92
C ILE A 281 7.15 14.07 14.72
N LEU A 282 8.26 14.83 14.71
CA LEU A 282 9.22 14.90 13.59
C LEU A 282 9.61 13.52 13.04
N ARG A 283 9.98 12.57 13.92
CA ARG A 283 10.33 11.18 13.55
C ARG A 283 9.23 10.45 12.77
N ASN A 284 7.96 10.75 13.03
CA ASN A 284 6.82 10.14 12.35
C ASN A 284 6.58 10.76 10.96
N VAL A 285 6.87 12.06 10.81
CA VAL A 285 6.92 12.76 9.51
C VAL A 285 8.07 12.19 8.67
N GLU A 286 9.28 12.13 9.22
CA GLU A 286 10.48 11.57 8.59
C GLU A 286 10.26 10.12 8.12
N ALA A 287 9.70 9.26 8.98
CA ALA A 287 9.36 7.88 8.64
C ALA A 287 8.32 7.80 7.51
N ALA A 288 7.31 8.67 7.51
CA ALA A 288 6.30 8.70 6.46
C ALA A 288 6.86 9.17 5.11
N ILE A 289 7.71 10.21 5.09
CA ILE A 289 8.32 10.69 3.85
C ILE A 289 9.40 9.73 3.33
N TYR A 290 10.21 9.10 4.19
CA TYR A 290 11.21 8.10 3.79
C TYR A 290 10.56 6.89 3.07
N ASN A 291 9.36 6.51 3.51
CA ASN A 291 8.53 5.50 2.86
C ASN A 291 7.83 6.02 1.59
N HIS A 292 7.39 7.28 1.54
CA HIS A 292 6.86 7.87 0.31
C HIS A 292 7.94 8.00 -0.79
N ALA A 293 9.15 8.44 -0.43
CA ALA A 293 10.30 8.56 -1.32
C ALA A 293 10.71 7.20 -1.93
N LYS A 294 10.52 6.10 -1.19
CA LYS A 294 10.66 4.72 -1.71
C LYS A 294 9.74 4.46 -2.91
N MET A 295 8.49 4.93 -2.84
CA MET A 295 7.52 4.85 -3.94
C MET A 295 7.85 5.83 -5.08
N ALA A 296 8.25 7.07 -4.76
CA ALA A 296 8.61 8.09 -5.75
C ALA A 296 9.84 7.67 -6.58
N LYS A 297 10.92 7.23 -5.94
CA LYS A 297 12.11 6.65 -6.61
C LYS A 297 11.75 5.43 -7.45
N ALA A 298 10.82 4.58 -7.00
CA ALA A 298 10.36 3.45 -7.79
C ALA A 298 9.55 3.88 -9.05
N VAL A 299 8.82 5.01 -9.00
CA VAL A 299 8.17 5.59 -10.19
C VAL A 299 9.22 6.19 -11.14
N TRP A 300 10.18 6.94 -10.61
CA TRP A 300 11.30 7.51 -11.37
C TRP A 300 12.08 6.45 -12.16
N TYR A 301 12.51 5.38 -11.49
CA TYR A 301 13.34 4.34 -12.13
C TYR A 301 12.64 3.70 -13.33
N ARG A 302 11.36 3.34 -13.21
CA ARG A 302 10.57 2.73 -14.30
C ARG A 302 10.34 3.64 -15.51
N ARG A 303 10.55 4.95 -15.36
CA ARG A 303 10.30 5.97 -16.39
C ARG A 303 11.58 6.50 -17.03
N PHE A 304 12.65 6.65 -16.26
CA PHE A 304 13.84 7.40 -16.66
C PHE A 304 15.17 6.62 -16.54
N VAL A 305 15.22 5.47 -15.86
CA VAL A 305 16.46 4.72 -15.62
C VAL A 305 16.42 3.33 -16.26
N VAL A 306 15.30 2.64 -16.09
CA VAL A 306 14.99 1.34 -16.70
C VAL A 306 13.58 1.46 -17.26
N GLN A 307 13.45 1.60 -18.58
CA GLN A 307 12.15 1.55 -19.23
C GLN A 307 11.54 0.16 -19.00
N GLU A 308 10.40 0.12 -18.30
CA GLU A 308 9.70 -1.12 -18.00
C GLU A 308 9.02 -1.63 -19.28
N SER A 309 9.34 -2.85 -19.72
CA SER A 309 8.69 -3.45 -20.89
C SER A 309 7.19 -3.64 -20.66
N GLU A 310 6.40 -3.68 -21.73
CA GLU A 310 4.94 -3.83 -21.64
C GLU A 310 4.54 -5.12 -20.89
N GLU A 311 5.26 -6.22 -21.13
CA GLU A 311 5.11 -7.47 -20.39
C GLU A 311 5.40 -7.32 -18.88
N ALA A 312 6.49 -6.64 -18.51
CA ALA A 312 6.83 -6.39 -17.12
C ALA A 312 5.79 -5.48 -16.44
N MET A 313 5.30 -4.45 -17.15
CA MET A 313 4.22 -3.58 -16.69
C MET A 313 2.90 -4.37 -16.51
N ALA A 314 2.53 -5.22 -17.47
CA ALA A 314 1.35 -6.08 -17.39
C ALA A 314 1.45 -7.07 -16.21
N SER A 315 2.59 -7.77 -16.07
CA SER A 315 2.86 -8.70 -14.97
C SER A 315 2.83 -7.99 -13.59
N ARG A 316 3.38 -6.77 -13.51
CA ARG A 316 3.30 -5.91 -12.30
C ARG A 316 1.86 -5.50 -11.99
N LEU A 317 1.06 -5.13 -13.00
CA LEU A 317 -0.35 -4.76 -12.82
C LEU A 317 -1.22 -5.98 -12.42
N ALA A 318 -1.03 -7.13 -13.05
CA ALA A 318 -1.67 -8.39 -12.69
C ALA A 318 -1.34 -8.82 -11.25
N THR A 319 -0.08 -8.68 -10.84
CA THR A 319 0.39 -8.98 -9.48
C THR A 319 -0.18 -8.01 -8.44
N ASN A 320 -0.26 -6.71 -8.75
CA ASN A 320 -0.95 -5.74 -7.91
C ASN A 320 -2.47 -5.98 -7.82
N SER A 321 -3.09 -6.44 -8.91
CA SER A 321 -4.50 -6.88 -8.94
C SER A 321 -4.72 -8.10 -8.04
N ARG A 322 -3.90 -9.16 -8.19
CA ARG A 322 -3.92 -10.35 -7.31
C ARG A 322 -3.78 -9.97 -5.83
N LYS A 323 -2.78 -9.14 -5.48
CA LYS A 323 -2.57 -8.64 -4.10
C LYS A 323 -3.77 -7.84 -3.59
N SER A 324 -4.38 -7.00 -4.44
CA SER A 324 -5.55 -6.19 -4.08
C SER A 324 -6.82 -7.03 -3.90
N ARG A 325 -7.03 -8.06 -4.73
CA ARG A 325 -8.11 -9.05 -4.58
C ARG A 325 -7.95 -9.84 -3.28
N LYS A 326 -6.75 -10.37 -3.02
CA LYS A 326 -6.38 -11.11 -1.80
C LYS A 326 -6.60 -10.28 -0.53
N GLN A 327 -6.15 -9.02 -0.50
CA GLN A 327 -6.38 -8.10 0.62
C GLN A 327 -7.86 -7.72 0.82
N ARG A 328 -8.66 -7.66 -0.26
CA ARG A 328 -10.11 -7.41 -0.20
C ARG A 328 -10.85 -8.61 0.38
N LEU A 329 -10.52 -9.83 -0.04
CA LEU A 329 -11.11 -11.06 0.48
C LEU A 329 -10.78 -11.26 1.97
N TYR A 330 -9.54 -10.98 2.38
CA TYR A 330 -9.16 -10.95 3.80
C TYR A 330 -10.10 -10.05 4.63
N ARG A 331 -10.28 -8.79 4.22
CA ARG A 331 -11.14 -7.84 4.96
C ARG A 331 -12.61 -8.26 5.00
N LYS A 332 -13.12 -8.89 3.93
CA LYS A 332 -14.47 -9.46 3.93
C LYS A 332 -14.62 -10.58 4.97
N ARG A 333 -13.68 -11.55 4.98
CA ARG A 333 -13.70 -12.68 5.93
C ARG A 333 -13.53 -12.21 7.38
N LEU A 334 -12.64 -11.24 7.62
CA LEU A 334 -12.47 -10.64 8.95
C LEU A 334 -13.78 -9.99 9.43
N ALA A 335 -14.43 -9.18 8.60
CA ALA A 335 -15.71 -8.56 8.95
C ALA A 335 -16.84 -9.58 9.18
N ALA A 336 -16.87 -10.67 8.40
CA ALA A 336 -17.82 -11.76 8.61
C ALA A 336 -17.61 -12.48 9.95
N ILE A 337 -16.36 -12.66 10.37
CA ILE A 337 -16.01 -13.24 11.67
C ILE A 337 -16.38 -12.30 12.81
N THR A 338 -16.07 -10.99 12.69
CA THR A 338 -16.50 -9.98 13.67
C THR A 338 -18.02 -9.98 13.87
N GLN A 339 -18.80 -10.28 12.82
CA GLN A 339 -20.27 -10.31 12.90
C GLN A 339 -20.85 -11.64 13.42
N TYR A 340 -20.32 -12.80 13.00
CA TYR A 340 -20.97 -14.10 13.25
C TYR A 340 -20.22 -15.02 14.22
N ALA A 341 -18.90 -14.89 14.36
CA ALA A 341 -18.09 -15.79 15.18
C ALA A 341 -16.89 -15.06 15.83
N PRO A 342 -17.12 -14.03 16.66
CA PRO A 342 -16.07 -13.10 17.10
C PRO A 342 -14.92 -13.77 17.87
N HIS A 343 -15.14 -14.93 18.49
CA HIS A 343 -14.08 -15.75 19.13
C HIS A 343 -12.99 -16.21 18.14
N HIS A 344 -13.32 -16.33 16.85
CA HIS A 344 -12.35 -16.65 15.78
C HIS A 344 -11.59 -15.42 15.24
N HIS A 345 -11.90 -14.20 15.71
CA HIS A 345 -11.30 -12.96 15.19
C HIS A 345 -9.78 -12.92 15.37
N ALA A 346 -9.27 -13.39 16.51
CA ALA A 346 -7.83 -13.45 16.79
C ALA A 346 -7.09 -14.30 15.75
N LEU A 347 -7.53 -15.54 15.51
CA LEU A 347 -6.90 -16.46 14.56
C LEU A 347 -6.82 -15.87 13.15
N VAL A 348 -7.89 -15.26 12.65
CA VAL A 348 -7.89 -14.66 11.31
C VAL A 348 -7.13 -13.34 11.24
N SER A 349 -7.11 -12.54 12.31
CA SER A 349 -6.26 -11.36 12.39
C SER A 349 -4.77 -11.74 12.28
N THR A 350 -4.33 -12.74 13.05
CA THR A 350 -2.96 -13.26 13.05
C THR A 350 -2.59 -13.91 11.71
N ALA A 351 -3.47 -14.74 11.13
CA ALA A 351 -3.25 -15.31 9.80
C ALA A 351 -3.19 -14.22 8.72
N GLY A 352 -3.94 -13.13 8.92
CA GLY A 352 -3.93 -11.93 8.10
C GLY A 352 -4.24 -12.17 6.63
N ALA A 353 -3.80 -11.24 5.78
CA ALA A 353 -3.89 -11.42 4.33
C ALA A 353 -2.96 -12.54 3.81
N ARG A 354 -1.96 -13.00 4.58
CA ARG A 354 -1.12 -14.17 4.23
C ARG A 354 -1.96 -15.45 4.22
N GLY A 355 -2.84 -15.59 5.21
CA GLY A 355 -3.82 -16.68 5.37
C GLY A 355 -4.85 -16.82 4.26
N VAL A 356 -4.96 -15.88 3.32
CA VAL A 356 -5.84 -16.01 2.14
C VAL A 356 -5.14 -16.77 1.01
N SER A 357 -5.84 -17.72 0.38
CA SER A 357 -5.36 -18.43 -0.82
C SER A 357 -5.06 -17.47 -1.99
N SER A 358 -4.23 -17.87 -2.95
CA SER A 358 -4.04 -17.05 -4.16
C SER A 358 -5.20 -17.27 -5.14
N ASP A 359 -5.83 -16.19 -5.57
CA ASP A 359 -6.86 -16.17 -6.62
C ASP A 359 -6.16 -15.96 -7.97
N GLU A 360 -5.55 -17.02 -8.52
CA GLU A 360 -4.90 -16.94 -9.83
C GLU A 360 -5.95 -16.86 -10.94
N SER A 361 -5.74 -15.96 -11.91
CA SER A 361 -6.31 -16.21 -13.23
C SER A 361 -5.54 -17.39 -13.81
N SER A 362 -6.26 -18.42 -14.21
CA SER A 362 -5.66 -19.50 -14.99
C SER A 362 -5.66 -19.01 -16.42
N ASP A 363 -4.61 -18.29 -16.79
CA ASP A 363 -4.42 -17.83 -18.17
C ASP A 363 -4.28 -19.06 -19.11
N ASP A 364 -3.90 -20.21 -18.52
CA ASP A 364 -3.98 -21.59 -19.04
C ASP A 364 -5.42 -22.14 -19.29
N MET A 365 -6.51 -21.41 -19.05
CA MET A 365 -7.86 -21.96 -19.30
C MET A 365 -8.16 -22.10 -20.80
N ASP A 366 -8.66 -23.27 -21.18
CA ASP A 366 -9.26 -23.55 -22.49
C ASP A 366 -10.28 -22.48 -22.89
N GLU A 367 -10.30 -22.13 -24.18
CA GLU A 367 -11.11 -21.02 -24.73
C GLU A 367 -12.58 -21.11 -24.32
N ALA A 368 -13.15 -22.32 -24.31
CA ALA A 368 -14.54 -22.58 -23.93
C ALA A 368 -14.87 -22.22 -22.46
N ASP A 369 -13.92 -22.41 -21.53
CA ASP A 369 -14.15 -22.15 -20.10
C ASP A 369 -13.91 -20.67 -19.74
N ARG A 370 -13.31 -19.87 -20.64
CA ARG A 370 -13.13 -18.40 -20.49
C ARG A 370 -14.45 -17.64 -20.35
N HIS A 371 -15.55 -18.20 -20.85
CA HIS A 371 -16.89 -17.61 -20.72
C HIS A 371 -17.46 -17.71 -19.29
N GLN A 372 -16.98 -18.64 -18.46
CA GLN A 372 -17.36 -18.74 -17.06
C GLN A 372 -16.32 -17.99 -16.22
N ASP A 373 -16.66 -16.82 -15.64
CA ASP A 373 -15.73 -16.01 -14.82
C ASP A 373 -15.30 -16.75 -13.53
N THR A 374 -14.32 -17.64 -13.70
CA THR A 374 -13.95 -18.71 -12.80
C THR A 374 -12.49 -18.55 -12.40
N VAL A 375 -12.24 -18.58 -11.09
CA VAL A 375 -10.92 -18.35 -10.52
C VAL A 375 -10.41 -19.62 -9.85
N VAL A 376 -9.14 -19.94 -10.06
CA VAL A 376 -8.52 -21.16 -9.52
C VAL A 376 -7.91 -20.83 -8.15
N ARG A 377 -8.39 -21.50 -7.09
CA ARG A 377 -7.84 -21.35 -5.72
C ARG A 377 -6.50 -22.08 -5.62
N VAL A 378 -5.41 -21.34 -5.44
CA VAL A 378 -4.08 -21.91 -5.17
C VAL A 378 -3.78 -21.81 -3.67
N ALA A 379 -3.60 -22.96 -3.03
CA ALA A 379 -3.28 -23.06 -1.60
C ALA A 379 -1.82 -22.65 -1.31
N PRO A 380 -1.50 -21.99 -0.18
CA PRO A 380 -0.11 -21.82 0.26
C PRO A 380 0.46 -23.14 0.79
N SER A 381 1.75 -23.41 0.59
CA SER A 381 2.39 -24.67 1.00
C SER A 381 2.42 -24.92 2.51
N TRP A 382 2.35 -23.86 3.32
CA TRP A 382 2.46 -23.94 4.77
C TRP A 382 1.17 -24.36 5.48
N ARG A 383 0.01 -24.36 4.82
CA ARG A 383 -1.30 -24.47 5.48
C ARG A 383 -1.82 -25.91 5.54
N SER A 384 -2.32 -26.35 6.69
CA SER A 384 -3.00 -27.64 6.82
C SER A 384 -4.30 -27.71 5.99
N LEU A 385 -4.73 -28.93 5.65
CA LEU A 385 -5.99 -29.16 4.95
C LEU A 385 -7.21 -28.80 5.83
N GLU A 386 -7.13 -29.04 7.13
CA GLU A 386 -8.11 -28.62 8.13
C GLU A 386 -8.30 -27.10 8.13
N PHE A 387 -7.21 -26.35 8.33
CA PHE A 387 -7.29 -24.88 8.35
C PHE A 387 -7.66 -24.33 6.97
N GLN A 388 -7.37 -25.03 5.88
CA GLN A 388 -7.92 -24.70 4.57
C GLN A 388 -9.44 -24.89 4.48
N GLY A 389 -9.99 -26.00 4.98
CA GLY A 389 -11.43 -26.25 5.02
C GLY A 389 -12.14 -25.21 5.88
N TRP A 390 -11.66 -25.02 7.10
CA TRP A 390 -12.12 -24.00 8.04
C TRP A 390 -12.12 -22.60 7.42
N TYR A 391 -10.98 -22.15 6.86
CA TYR A 391 -10.84 -20.82 6.27
C TYR A 391 -11.62 -20.65 4.94
N HIS A 392 -12.26 -21.71 4.44
CA HIS A 392 -13.22 -21.68 3.34
C HIS A 392 -14.69 -21.67 3.81
N SER A 393 -15.02 -22.19 5.00
CA SER A 393 -16.36 -22.06 5.62
C SER A 393 -16.79 -20.59 5.83
N LEU A 394 -15.80 -19.69 5.88
CA LEU A 394 -15.98 -18.24 5.91
C LEU A 394 -16.58 -17.63 4.62
N ASP A 395 -16.51 -18.32 3.46
CA ASP A 395 -17.04 -17.79 2.20
C ASP A 395 -18.59 -17.70 2.17
N PRO A 396 -19.35 -18.71 2.63
CA PRO A 396 -20.79 -18.58 2.92
C PRO A 396 -21.18 -17.37 3.77
N LEU A 397 -20.47 -17.11 4.88
CA LEU A 397 -20.74 -15.96 5.75
C LEU A 397 -20.50 -14.62 5.03
N VAL A 398 -19.40 -14.53 4.27
CA VAL A 398 -19.13 -13.37 3.39
C VAL A 398 -20.23 -13.20 2.35
N ALA A 399 -20.69 -14.28 1.72
CA ALA A 399 -21.78 -14.23 0.75
C ALA A 399 -23.10 -13.78 1.41
N ASN A 400 -23.37 -14.17 2.65
CA ASN A 400 -24.55 -13.73 3.40
C ASN A 400 -24.53 -12.22 3.70
N ILE A 401 -23.37 -11.62 3.96
CA ILE A 401 -23.22 -10.16 4.13
C ILE A 401 -23.36 -9.41 2.80
N GLU A 402 -22.90 -10.00 1.69
CA GLU A 402 -22.99 -9.37 0.36
C GLU A 402 -24.34 -9.60 -0.36
N LYS A 403 -25.19 -10.52 0.14
CA LYS A 403 -26.61 -10.60 -0.25
C LYS A 403 -27.27 -9.26 0.06
N SER A 404 -27.76 -8.59 -0.98
CA SER A 404 -28.48 -7.32 -0.83
C SER A 404 -29.81 -7.58 -0.13
N ARG A 405 -30.06 -6.88 0.99
CA ARG A 405 -31.33 -6.98 1.74
C ARG A 405 -32.51 -6.70 0.81
N VAL A 406 -33.63 -7.40 1.02
CA VAL A 406 -34.86 -7.23 0.22
C VAL A 406 -35.24 -5.74 0.15
N GLY A 407 -35.63 -5.27 -1.04
CA GLY A 407 -35.90 -3.85 -1.32
C GLY A 407 -34.66 -2.99 -1.60
N ARG A 408 -33.43 -3.42 -1.29
CA ARG A 408 -32.19 -2.71 -1.69
C ARG A 408 -31.68 -3.21 -3.03
N ARG A 409 -31.35 -2.28 -3.93
CA ARG A 409 -30.80 -2.57 -5.26
C ARG A 409 -29.48 -3.34 -5.16
N THR A 410 -29.41 -4.49 -5.83
CA THR A 410 -28.19 -5.30 -5.94
C THR A 410 -26.98 -4.46 -6.38
N ARG A 411 -25.87 -4.57 -5.64
CA ARG A 411 -24.64 -3.81 -5.91
C ARG A 411 -24.09 -4.12 -7.31
N ARG A 412 -24.25 -3.18 -8.25
CA ARG A 412 -23.71 -3.32 -9.61
C ARG A 412 -22.19 -3.52 -9.59
N GLY A 413 -21.71 -4.45 -10.43
CA GLY A 413 -20.30 -4.51 -10.84
C GLY A 413 -19.42 -5.61 -10.23
N ALA A 414 -19.93 -6.47 -9.33
CA ALA A 414 -19.22 -7.69 -8.92
C ALA A 414 -20.14 -8.71 -8.24
N THR A 415 -20.69 -9.66 -9.00
CA THR A 415 -21.06 -10.98 -8.44
C THR A 415 -19.80 -11.69 -7.92
N SER A 416 -19.94 -12.53 -6.90
CA SER A 416 -18.80 -13.32 -6.42
C SER A 416 -18.42 -14.35 -7.48
N ARG A 417 -17.17 -14.30 -7.96
CA ARG A 417 -16.65 -15.22 -8.99
C ARG A 417 -16.74 -16.66 -8.52
N ARG A 418 -17.12 -17.58 -9.42
CA ARG A 418 -17.07 -19.01 -9.13
C ARG A 418 -15.61 -19.39 -8.88
N ARG A 419 -15.33 -20.15 -7.82
CA ARG A 419 -13.96 -20.55 -7.49
C ARG A 419 -13.79 -22.06 -7.59
N LYS A 420 -13.08 -22.54 -8.61
CA LYS A 420 -12.65 -23.95 -8.71
C LYS A 420 -11.49 -24.19 -7.72
N HIS A 421 -11.47 -25.35 -7.08
CA HIS A 421 -10.34 -25.76 -6.22
C HIS A 421 -9.20 -26.29 -7.10
N SER A 422 -7.96 -26.19 -6.62
CA SER A 422 -6.78 -26.68 -7.33
C SER A 422 -5.93 -27.59 -6.46
N SER A 423 -5.25 -28.53 -7.11
CA SER A 423 -4.08 -29.22 -6.57
C SER A 423 -2.78 -28.38 -6.68
N LYS A 424 -2.78 -27.27 -7.44
CA LYS A 424 -1.64 -26.34 -7.51
C LYS A 424 -1.40 -25.72 -6.11
N VAL A 425 -0.16 -25.80 -5.63
CA VAL A 425 0.30 -25.26 -4.33
C VAL A 425 1.34 -24.16 -4.54
N ASN A 426 1.12 -22.99 -3.93
CA ASN A 426 2.03 -21.86 -3.94
C ASN A 426 3.13 -22.06 -2.87
N ARG A 427 4.34 -22.40 -3.31
CA ARG A 427 5.53 -22.56 -2.46
C ARG A 427 6.20 -21.23 -2.05
N SER A 428 5.88 -20.10 -2.69
CA SER A 428 6.47 -18.78 -2.36
C SER A 428 5.67 -17.97 -1.34
N SER A 429 4.58 -18.55 -0.81
CA SER A 429 3.78 -17.92 0.23
C SER A 429 4.49 -17.91 1.59
N VAL A 430 4.86 -16.73 2.08
CA VAL A 430 5.37 -16.56 3.45
C VAL A 430 4.26 -16.88 4.46
N ALA A 431 4.59 -17.70 5.46
CA ALA A 431 3.68 -18.07 6.54
C ALA A 431 3.39 -16.90 7.50
N PRO A 432 2.27 -16.91 8.23
CA PRO A 432 2.05 -16.07 9.40
C PRO A 432 2.89 -16.55 10.59
N ILE A 433 3.16 -15.63 11.53
CA ILE A 433 3.82 -15.87 12.81
C ILE A 433 2.72 -15.98 13.88
N GLY A 434 2.87 -16.83 14.89
CA GLY A 434 1.95 -16.91 16.02
C GLY A 434 0.66 -17.68 15.78
N LEU A 435 0.63 -18.65 14.84
CA LEU A 435 -0.54 -19.52 14.65
C LEU A 435 -0.45 -20.80 15.50
N PRO A 436 -1.62 -21.39 15.85
CA PRO A 436 -1.75 -22.76 16.35
C PRO A 436 -1.07 -23.80 15.45
N ARG A 437 -0.46 -24.83 16.05
CA ARG A 437 0.33 -25.84 15.34
C ARG A 437 -0.46 -26.58 14.26
N ASN A 438 -1.73 -26.91 14.51
CA ASN A 438 -2.61 -27.56 13.54
C ASN A 438 -3.05 -26.67 12.37
N CYS A 439 -2.73 -25.37 12.37
CA CYS A 439 -2.88 -24.51 11.20
C CYS A 439 -1.80 -24.76 10.12
N TYR A 440 -0.69 -25.40 10.48
CA TYR A 440 0.45 -25.65 9.59
C TYR A 440 0.40 -27.06 8.99
N HIS A 441 0.87 -27.20 7.75
CA HIS A 441 1.06 -28.50 7.09
C HIS A 441 2.25 -29.22 7.74
N THR A 442 2.02 -30.42 8.31
CA THR A 442 2.98 -31.14 9.15
C THR A 442 4.32 -31.39 8.46
N GLY A 443 4.32 -31.91 7.24
CA GLY A 443 5.55 -32.11 6.47
C GLY A 443 6.28 -30.80 6.16
N TRP A 444 5.56 -29.72 5.86
CA TRP A 444 6.18 -28.41 5.60
C TRP A 444 6.82 -27.82 6.86
N LEU A 445 6.24 -28.09 8.03
CA LEU A 445 6.79 -27.67 9.32
C LEU A 445 8.04 -28.47 9.69
N ALA A 446 8.10 -29.75 9.30
CA ALA A 446 9.27 -30.62 9.47
C ALA A 446 10.43 -30.27 8.52
N ASP A 447 10.14 -29.72 7.33
CA ASP A 447 11.14 -29.25 6.35
C ASP A 447 11.89 -27.96 6.80
N LEU A 448 11.47 -27.31 7.90
CA LEU A 448 12.04 -26.02 8.33
C LEU A 448 13.34 -26.17 9.14
N SER A 449 14.21 -25.16 9.02
CA SER A 449 15.33 -25.01 9.95
C SER A 449 14.82 -24.68 11.37
N PRO A 450 15.52 -25.10 12.44
CA PRO A 450 15.16 -24.72 13.81
C PRO A 450 15.09 -23.21 14.04
N TYR A 451 15.87 -22.43 13.28
CA TYR A 451 15.84 -20.96 13.31
C TYR A 451 14.54 -20.40 12.72
N ASP A 452 14.11 -20.92 11.56
CA ASP A 452 12.85 -20.50 10.93
C ASP A 452 11.63 -20.97 11.74
N LEU A 453 11.70 -22.16 12.34
CA LEU A 453 10.67 -22.68 13.24
C LEU A 453 10.48 -21.77 14.47
N ASN A 454 11.57 -21.40 15.15
CA ASN A 454 11.55 -20.47 16.29
C ASN A 454 10.96 -19.10 15.88
N LYS A 455 11.40 -18.57 14.73
CA LYS A 455 10.94 -17.31 14.15
C LYS A 455 9.46 -17.29 13.75
N LEU A 456 8.83 -18.45 13.54
CA LEU A 456 7.38 -18.55 13.33
C LEU A 456 6.57 -18.44 14.62
N GLN A 457 7.18 -18.61 15.80
CA GLN A 457 6.51 -18.56 17.10
C GLN A 457 5.23 -19.42 17.12
N VAL A 458 5.36 -20.67 16.65
CA VAL A 458 4.23 -21.60 16.55
C VAL A 458 3.66 -21.84 17.95
N LEU A 459 2.34 -21.69 18.09
CA LEU A 459 1.65 -22.02 19.34
C LEU A 459 1.39 -23.53 19.35
N GLU A 460 1.88 -24.22 20.37
CA GLU A 460 1.71 -25.69 20.51
C GLU A 460 0.25 -26.09 20.82
N GLU A 461 -0.61 -25.11 21.15
CA GLU A 461 -2.04 -25.29 21.32
C GLU A 461 -2.73 -25.74 20.02
N THR A 462 -3.66 -26.69 20.14
CA THR A 462 -4.54 -27.13 19.06
C THR A 462 -5.78 -26.23 19.01
N TYR A 463 -6.06 -25.63 17.85
CA TYR A 463 -7.25 -24.81 17.66
C TYR A 463 -8.43 -25.62 17.10
N ASP A 464 -9.66 -25.27 17.47
CA ASP A 464 -10.86 -25.87 16.87
C ASP A 464 -11.04 -25.40 15.42
N LEU A 465 -10.80 -26.32 14.48
CA LEU A 465 -10.91 -26.10 13.04
C LEU A 465 -12.20 -26.70 12.44
N THR A 466 -13.22 -26.97 13.27
CA THR A 466 -14.55 -27.38 12.79
C THR A 466 -15.17 -26.29 11.87
N PRO A 467 -15.66 -26.64 10.67
CA PRO A 467 -16.22 -25.66 9.74
C PRO A 467 -17.41 -24.90 10.34
N ILE A 468 -17.36 -23.57 10.26
CA ILE A 468 -18.43 -22.68 10.73
C ILE A 468 -19.63 -22.81 9.77
N GLN A 469 -20.83 -22.99 10.31
CA GLN A 469 -22.07 -23.25 9.57
C GLN A 469 -22.89 -21.99 9.33
#